data_AF-A0A9X2RT52-F1
#
_entry.id   AF-A0A9X2RT52-F1
#
_cell.length_a   1.000
_cell.length_b   1.000
_cell.length_c   1.000
_cell.angle_alpha   90.00
_cell.angle_beta   90.00
_cell.angle_gamma   90.00
#
_symmetry.space_group_name_H-M   'P 1'
#
loop_
_entity.id
_entity.type
_entity.pdbx_description
1 polymer ?
#
loop_
_entity_poly.entity_id
_entity_poly.type
_entity_poly.pdbx_seq_one_letter_code
_entity_poly.pdbx_strand_id
1 'polypeptide(L)'
;MTTGIPGVDLAVVWCGAIAAVGGASGLLYRASRGARRLAERLGDLADDWQGTPARPGVPSRPGVMQRLDAIEQQLAAVEHELHPNSGTSLRDAVDRVDERTRHLTNDTP
;
A
#
# COMPACT_ATOMS: atom_id res chain seq x y z
N MET A 1 50.36 -19.02 18.07
CA MET A 1 50.88 -19.87 19.16
C MET A 1 50.85 -21.30 18.64
N THR A 2 52.02 -21.86 18.35
CA THR A 2 52.17 -23.25 17.86
C THR A 2 52.44 -24.12 19.08
N THR A 3 51.65 -25.17 19.26
CA THR A 3 51.72 -26.06 20.44
C THR A 3 52.90 -27.04 20.37
N GLY A 4 53.60 -27.10 19.23
CA GLY A 4 54.76 -27.96 19.01
C GLY A 4 54.40 -29.41 18.66
N ILE A 5 53.11 -29.77 18.70
CA ILE A 5 52.58 -31.08 18.29
C ILE A 5 51.82 -30.88 16.97
N PRO A 6 52.31 -31.39 15.83
CA PRO A 6 51.76 -31.09 14.51
C PRO A 6 50.27 -31.50 14.34
N GLY A 7 49.84 -32.55 15.05
CA GLY A 7 48.43 -32.97 15.04
C GLY A 7 47.49 -31.98 15.74
N VAL A 8 47.95 -31.32 16.81
CA VAL A 8 47.14 -30.35 17.58
C VAL A 8 47.00 -29.04 16.80
N ASP A 9 48.08 -28.55 16.20
CA ASP A 9 48.05 -27.33 15.40
C ASP A 9 47.12 -27.47 14.18
N LEU A 10 47.14 -28.64 13.50
CA LEU A 10 46.25 -28.93 12.38
C LEU A 10 44.77 -28.96 12.83
N ALA A 11 44.48 -29.56 13.98
CA ALA A 11 43.12 -29.60 14.53
C ALA A 11 42.59 -28.19 14.84
N VAL A 12 43.42 -27.31 15.43
CA VAL A 12 43.03 -25.92 15.73
C VAL A 12 42.69 -25.14 14.47
N VAL A 13 43.48 -25.30 13.39
CA VAL A 13 43.22 -24.64 12.11
C VAL A 13 41.89 -25.09 11.50
N TRP A 14 41.62 -26.40 11.48
CA TRP A 14 40.36 -26.94 10.96
C TRP A 14 39.15 -26.51 11.80
N CYS A 15 39.27 -26.50 13.13
CA CYS A 15 38.22 -26.00 14.01
C CYS A 15 37.90 -24.53 13.72
N GLY A 16 38.92 -23.69 13.54
CA GLY A 16 38.75 -22.28 13.17
C GLY A 16 38.09 -22.10 11.80
N ALA A 17 38.52 -22.89 10.80
CA ALA A 17 37.93 -22.86 9.47
C ALA A 17 36.46 -23.28 9.48
N ILE A 18 36.11 -24.36 10.20
CA ILE A 18 34.73 -24.83 10.35
C ILE A 18 33.87 -23.78 11.06
N ALA A 19 34.39 -23.16 12.13
CA ALA A 19 33.68 -22.10 12.85
C ALA A 19 33.43 -20.87 11.95
N ALA A 20 34.43 -20.46 11.17
CA ALA A 20 34.30 -19.33 10.25
C ALA A 20 33.26 -19.62 9.14
N VAL A 21 33.34 -20.79 8.52
CA VAL A 21 32.40 -21.20 7.47
C VAL A 21 30.99 -21.36 8.02
N GLY A 22 30.85 -21.99 9.20
CA GLY A 22 29.57 -22.14 9.88
C GLY A 22 28.94 -20.79 10.25
N GLY A 23 29.74 -19.87 10.79
CA GLY A 23 29.31 -18.51 11.10
C GLY A 23 28.87 -17.74 9.84
N ALA A 24 29.68 -17.75 8.78
CA ALA A 24 29.35 -17.11 7.52
C ALA A 24 28.06 -17.70 6.89
N SER A 25 27.95 -19.03 6.89
CA SER A 25 26.76 -19.73 6.38
C SER A 25 25.51 -19.40 7.18
N GLY A 26 25.61 -19.31 8.51
CA GLY A 26 24.52 -18.90 9.38
C GLY A 26 24.06 -17.46 9.11
N LEU A 27 25.00 -16.54 8.91
CA LEU A 27 24.69 -15.16 8.54
C LEU A 27 24.00 -15.07 7.18
N LEU A 28 24.50 -15.80 6.17
CA LEU A 28 23.89 -15.87 4.85
C LEU A 28 22.47 -16.46 4.90
N TYR A 29 22.27 -17.52 5.69
CA TYR A 29 20.95 -18.11 5.89
C TYR A 29 19.99 -17.10 6.53
N ARG A 30 20.43 -16.37 7.55
CA ARG A 30 19.59 -15.37 8.22
C ARG A 30 19.26 -14.20 7.30
N ALA A 31 20.25 -13.72 6.54
CA ALA A 31 20.07 -12.64 5.57
C ALA A 31 19.11 -13.05 4.44
N SER A 32 19.31 -14.23 3.84
CA SER A 32 18.44 -14.74 2.78
C SER A 32 17.00 -14.97 3.26
N ARG A 33 16.81 -15.47 4.49
CA ARG A 33 15.48 -15.60 5.09
C ARG A 33 14.80 -14.24 5.30
N GLY A 34 15.55 -13.22 5.70
CA GLY A 34 15.04 -11.85 5.82
C GLY A 34 14.65 -11.26 4.47
N ALA A 35 15.53 -11.41 3.46
CA ALA A 35 15.30 -10.92 2.10
C ALA A 35 14.06 -11.56 1.46
N ARG A 36 13.84 -12.87 1.63
CA ARG A 36 12.64 -13.56 1.12
C ARG A 36 11.35 -12.99 1.70
N ARG A 37 11.31 -12.76 3.02
CA ARG A 37 10.14 -12.15 3.67
C ARG A 37 9.86 -10.73 3.18
N LEU A 38 10.91 -9.97 2.89
CA LEU A 38 10.75 -8.63 2.33
C LEU A 38 10.23 -8.70 0.89
N ALA A 39 10.76 -9.61 0.08
CA ALA A 39 10.31 -9.82 -1.29
C ALA A 39 8.83 -10.22 -1.37
N GLU A 40 8.38 -11.11 -0.49
CA GLU A 40 6.96 -11.49 -0.37
C GLU A 40 6.08 -10.26 -0.10
N ARG A 41 6.44 -9.43 0.89
CA ARG A 41 5.69 -8.21 1.22
C ARG A 41 5.65 -7.19 0.08
N LEU A 42 6.75 -7.07 -0.66
CA LEU A 42 6.81 -6.20 -1.83
C LEU A 42 5.95 -6.74 -2.97
N GLY A 43 5.85 -8.06 -3.11
CA GLY A 43 4.92 -8.72 -4.03
C GLY A 43 3.47 -8.41 -3.68
N ASP A 44 3.08 -8.60 -2.41
CA ASP A 44 1.72 -8.28 -1.94
C ASP A 44 1.37 -6.80 -2.21
N LEU A 45 2.31 -5.89 -1.95
CA LEU A 45 2.13 -4.46 -2.22
C LEU A 45 2.00 -4.20 -3.72
N ALA A 46 2.85 -4.81 -4.54
CA ALA A 46 2.77 -4.66 -6.00
C ALA A 46 1.43 -5.18 -6.56
N ASP A 47 0.93 -6.30 -6.04
CA ASP A 47 -0.37 -6.88 -6.40
C ASP A 47 -1.53 -5.96 -5.99
N ASP A 48 -1.47 -5.31 -4.83
CA ASP A 48 -2.49 -4.34 -4.42
C ASP A 48 -2.45 -3.06 -5.29
N TRP A 49 -1.26 -2.59 -5.67
CA TRP A 49 -1.10 -1.42 -6.53
C TRP A 49 -1.60 -1.68 -7.97
N GLN A 50 -1.23 -2.82 -8.55
CA GLN A 50 -1.64 -3.19 -9.91
C GLN A 50 -3.06 -3.76 -9.97
N GLY A 51 -3.52 -4.36 -8.87
CA GLY A 51 -4.72 -5.17 -8.83
C GLY A 51 -4.44 -6.63 -9.17
N THR A 52 -5.41 -7.49 -8.88
CA THR A 52 -5.32 -8.92 -9.18
C THR A 52 -6.35 -9.31 -10.25
N PRO A 53 -5.93 -10.04 -11.30
CA PRO A 53 -6.84 -10.44 -12.37
C PRO A 53 -7.89 -11.43 -11.86
N ALA A 54 -9.00 -11.54 -12.59
CA ALA A 54 -10.03 -12.51 -12.28
C ALA A 54 -9.49 -13.93 -12.42
N ARG A 55 -9.86 -14.81 -11.49
CA ARG A 55 -9.52 -16.24 -11.50
C ARG A 55 -10.79 -17.06 -11.32
N PRO A 56 -10.85 -18.34 -11.75
CA PRO A 56 -12.08 -19.13 -11.69
C PRO A 56 -12.71 -19.10 -10.29
N GLY A 57 -13.95 -18.61 -10.21
CA GLY A 57 -14.70 -18.46 -8.95
C GLY A 57 -14.33 -17.26 -8.07
N VAL A 58 -13.36 -16.40 -8.46
CA VAL A 58 -13.00 -15.18 -7.72
C VAL A 58 -12.93 -13.98 -8.67
N PRO A 59 -13.73 -12.93 -8.44
CA PRO A 59 -13.69 -11.72 -9.27
C PRO A 59 -12.35 -11.00 -9.14
N SER A 60 -11.98 -10.24 -10.17
CA SER A 60 -10.78 -9.39 -10.15
C SER A 60 -10.86 -8.37 -9.02
N ARG A 61 -9.72 -8.06 -8.40
CA ARG A 61 -9.62 -6.92 -7.48
C ARG A 61 -8.97 -5.74 -8.20
N PRO A 62 -9.65 -4.59 -8.31
CA PRO A 62 -9.08 -3.42 -8.96
C PRO A 62 -7.87 -2.88 -8.18
N GLY A 63 -6.85 -2.47 -8.92
CA GLY A 63 -5.65 -1.85 -8.34
C GLY A 63 -5.94 -0.48 -7.74
N VAL A 64 -5.01 0.02 -6.93
CA VAL A 64 -5.14 1.33 -6.26
C VAL A 64 -5.41 2.46 -7.26
N MET A 65 -4.71 2.51 -8.39
CA MET A 65 -4.89 3.59 -9.38
C MET A 65 -6.30 3.62 -9.98
N GLN A 66 -6.89 2.45 -10.24
CA GLN A 66 -8.27 2.36 -10.74
C GLN A 66 -9.28 2.80 -9.68
N ARG A 67 -9.01 2.45 -8.42
CA ARG A 67 -9.86 2.88 -7.30
C ARG A 67 -9.77 4.39 -7.07
N LEU A 68 -8.58 4.98 -7.21
CA LEU A 68 -8.37 6.43 -7.10
C LEU A 68 -9.10 7.18 -8.21
N ASP A 69 -8.98 6.74 -9.46
CA ASP A 69 -9.71 7.32 -10.59
C ASP A 69 -11.23 7.30 -10.36
N ALA A 70 -11.77 6.16 -9.89
CA ALA A 70 -13.19 6.07 -9.55
C ALA A 70 -13.63 7.03 -8.43
N ILE A 71 -12.74 7.30 -7.46
CA ILE A 71 -12.99 8.26 -6.38
C ILE A 71 -12.92 9.68 -6.90
N GLU A 72 -11.93 10.01 -7.74
CA GLU A 72 -11.77 11.33 -8.34
C GLU A 72 -12.99 11.69 -9.21
N GLN A 73 -13.49 10.74 -10.00
CA GLN A 73 -14.71 10.94 -10.80
C GLN A 73 -15.94 11.19 -9.92
N GLN A 74 -16.11 10.43 -8.85
CA GLN A 74 -17.21 10.66 -7.89
C GLN A 74 -17.08 12.02 -7.19
N LEU A 75 -15.85 12.40 -6.81
CA LEU A 75 -15.58 13.68 -6.19
C LEU A 75 -15.86 14.83 -7.15
N ALA A 76 -15.45 14.71 -8.42
CA ALA A 76 -15.74 15.71 -9.45
C ALA A 76 -17.24 15.89 -9.67
N ALA A 77 -18.02 14.80 -9.66
CA ALA A 77 -19.48 14.86 -9.77
C ALA A 77 -20.10 15.57 -8.56
N VAL A 78 -19.64 15.28 -7.34
CA VAL A 78 -20.09 15.97 -6.13
C VAL A 78 -19.71 17.44 -6.16
N GLU A 79 -18.48 17.76 -6.54
CA GLU A 79 -18.00 19.14 -6.65
C GLU A 79 -18.82 19.93 -7.67
N HIS A 80 -19.21 19.31 -8.78
CA HIS A 80 -20.07 19.92 -9.79
C HIS A 80 -21.44 20.34 -9.22
N GLU A 81 -22.02 19.53 -8.34
CA GLU A 81 -23.30 19.82 -7.70
C GLU A 81 -23.21 20.90 -6.61
N LEU A 82 -22.02 21.10 -6.03
CA LEU A 82 -21.78 22.08 -4.96
C LEU A 82 -21.40 23.47 -5.47
N HIS A 83 -21.20 23.63 -6.77
CA HIS A 83 -20.97 24.92 -7.41
C HIS A 83 -22.22 25.44 -8.12
N PRO A 84 -22.39 26.76 -8.27
CA PRO A 84 -23.46 27.31 -9.09
C PRO A 84 -23.31 26.82 -10.53
N ASN A 85 -24.38 26.27 -11.10
CA ASN A 85 -24.36 25.65 -12.42
C ASN A 85 -25.63 26.03 -13.19
N SER A 86 -25.77 27.33 -13.48
CA SER A 86 -26.85 27.89 -14.31
C SER A 86 -28.27 27.47 -13.90
N GLY A 87 -28.48 27.15 -12.62
CA GLY A 87 -29.78 26.78 -12.06
C GLY A 87 -30.02 25.27 -11.92
N THR A 88 -29.14 24.40 -12.41
CA THR A 88 -29.38 22.95 -12.41
C THR A 88 -28.72 22.21 -11.25
N SER A 89 -27.76 22.82 -10.55
CA SER A 89 -27.09 22.14 -9.43
C SER A 89 -27.93 22.09 -8.16
N LEU A 90 -27.56 21.17 -7.26
CA LEU A 90 -28.11 21.13 -5.91
C LEU A 90 -27.93 22.46 -5.16
N ARG A 91 -26.78 23.13 -5.33
CA ARG A 91 -26.56 24.46 -4.73
C ARG A 91 -27.55 25.49 -5.23
N ASP A 92 -27.77 25.57 -6.54
CA ASP A 92 -28.73 26.51 -7.11
C ASP A 92 -30.16 26.21 -6.63
N ALA A 93 -30.49 24.94 -6.42
CA ALA A 93 -31.78 24.54 -5.85
C ALA A 93 -31.93 25.01 -4.40
N VAL A 94 -30.88 24.90 -3.59
CA VAL A 94 -30.85 25.42 -2.21
C VAL A 94 -31.00 26.93 -2.20
N ASP A 95 -30.25 27.66 -3.03
CA ASP A 95 -30.31 29.13 -3.12
C ASP A 95 -31.73 29.60 -3.50
N ARG A 96 -32.40 28.90 -4.44
CA ARG A 96 -33.81 29.19 -4.77
C ARG A 96 -34.77 28.97 -3.61
N VAL A 97 -34.57 27.93 -2.81
CA VAL A 97 -35.42 27.64 -1.65
C VAL A 97 -35.19 28.68 -0.56
N ASP A 98 -33.94 29.08 -0.32
CA ASP A 98 -33.59 30.13 0.64
C ASP A 98 -34.25 31.45 0.26
N GLU A 99 -34.13 31.88 -1.00
CA GLU A 99 -34.76 33.10 -1.50
C GLU A 99 -36.29 33.06 -1.35
N ARG A 100 -36.91 31.94 -1.73
CA ARG A 100 -38.36 31.74 -1.56
C ARG A 100 -38.78 31.83 -0.09
N THR A 101 -38.00 31.26 0.82
CA THR A 101 -38.27 31.26 2.26
C THR A 101 -38.15 32.67 2.84
N ARG A 102 -37.15 33.44 2.39
CA ARG A 102 -36.98 34.85 2.76
C ARG A 102 -38.19 35.69 2.37
N HIS A 103 -38.69 35.53 1.16
CA HIS A 103 -39.89 36.23 0.71
C HIS A 103 -41.12 35.92 1.59
N LEU A 104 -41.37 34.64 1.89
CA LEU A 104 -42.50 34.24 2.74
C LEU A 104 -42.42 34.80 4.17
N THR A 105 -41.21 34.91 4.71
CA THR A 105 -40.99 35.44 6.06
C THR A 105 -41.14 36.96 6.09
N ASN A 106 -40.68 37.67 5.05
CA ASN A 106 -40.80 39.13 4.95
C ASN A 106 -42.22 39.60 4.62
N ASP A 107 -43.05 38.73 4.00
CA ASP A 107 -44.46 39.00 3.68
C ASP A 107 -45.42 38.68 4.86
N THR A 108 -44.88 38.28 6.02
CA THR A 108 -45.68 38.10 7.25
C THR A 108 -45.60 39.40 8.09
N PRO A 109 -46.72 40.14 8.28
CA PRO A 109 -46.76 41.36 9.09
C PRO A 109 -46.57 41.13 10.60
#